data_AF-A0A218Q0M4-F1
#
_entry.id   AF-A0A218Q0M4-F1
#
_cell.length_a   1.000
_cell.length_b   1.000
_cell.length_c   1.000
_cell.angle_alpha   90.00
_cell.angle_beta   90.00
_cell.angle_gamma   90.00
#
_symmetry.space_group_name_H-M   'P 1'
#
loop_
_entity.id
_entity.type
_entity.pdbx_description
1 polymer ?
#
loop_
_entity_poly.entity_id
_entity_poly.type
_entity_poly.pdbx_seq_one_letter_code
_entity_poly.pdbx_strand_id
1 'polypeptide(L)'
;MMAELKLRSKDPDSLRRIIQSTLSERLQSVNAGIQRTEERLQEFETKYQLSTVEFIRSFNNDELSHNFDFDEWIGESKMLAHLQQTKEAIEEVDFVN
;
A
#
# COMPACT_ATOMS: atom_id res chain seq x y z
N MET A 1 14.55 -14.69 -4.25
CA MET A 1 14.24 -16.13 -4.24
C MET A 1 12.74 -16.24 -4.34
N MET A 2 12.18 -16.95 -5.32
CA MET A 2 10.73 -17.13 -5.44
C MET A 2 10.30 -18.32 -4.58
N ALA A 3 9.15 -18.19 -3.91
CA ALA A 3 8.55 -19.26 -3.14
C ALA A 3 7.32 -19.80 -3.88
N GLU A 4 7.13 -21.11 -3.86
CA GLU A 4 5.96 -21.78 -4.46
C GLU A 4 5.05 -22.32 -3.36
N LEU A 5 3.73 -22.09 -3.51
CA LEU A 5 2.71 -22.66 -2.63
C LEU A 5 1.83 -23.65 -3.42
N LYS A 6 1.76 -24.90 -2.97
CA LYS A 6 0.92 -25.94 -3.58
C LYS A 6 -0.43 -26.05 -2.87
N LEU A 7 -1.51 -25.85 -3.63
CA LEU A 7 -2.89 -25.95 -3.16
C LEU A 7 -3.57 -27.18 -3.78
N ARG A 8 -4.47 -27.84 -3.05
CA ARG A 8 -5.21 -29.03 -3.52
C ARG A 8 -6.71 -28.85 -3.29
N SER A 9 -7.51 -29.19 -4.29
CA SER A 9 -8.97 -29.19 -4.24
C SER A 9 -9.53 -30.40 -4.99
N LYS A 10 -10.77 -30.78 -4.69
CA LYS A 10 -11.54 -31.76 -5.49
C LYS A 10 -12.07 -31.15 -6.80
N ASP A 11 -12.15 -29.82 -6.86
CA ASP A 11 -12.53 -29.04 -8.03
C ASP A 11 -11.41 -28.02 -8.32
N PRO A 12 -10.49 -28.31 -9.26
CA PRO A 12 -9.36 -27.45 -9.58
C PRO A 12 -9.77 -26.15 -10.27
N ASP A 13 -10.84 -26.16 -11.06
CA ASP A 13 -11.34 -24.96 -11.75
C ASP A 13 -11.93 -23.97 -10.74
N SER A 14 -12.69 -24.46 -9.76
CA SER A 14 -13.20 -23.65 -8.66
C SER A 14 -12.05 -23.10 -7.80
N LEU A 15 -11.05 -23.91 -7.47
CA LEU A 15 -9.87 -23.45 -6.73
C LEU A 15 -9.16 -22.30 -7.47
N ARG A 16 -8.90 -22.46 -8.77
CA ARG A 16 -8.27 -21.40 -9.57
C ARG A 16 -9.11 -20.12 -9.57
N ARG A 17 -10.42 -20.22 -9.80
CA ARG A 17 -11.32 -19.05 -9.81
C ARG A 17 -11.34 -18.31 -8.47
N ILE A 18 -11.39 -19.04 -7.35
CA ILE A 18 -11.39 -18.44 -6.01
C ILE A 18 -10.09 -17.68 -5.73
N ILE A 19 -8.94 -18.26 -6.08
CA ILE A 19 -7.65 -17.60 -5.89
C ILE A 19 -7.55 -16.36 -6.79
N GLN A 20 -7.95 -16.47 -8.06
CA GLN A 20 -7.97 -15.33 -8.99
C GLN A 20 -8.87 -14.20 -8.48
N SER A 21 -10.12 -14.49 -8.10
CA SER A 21 -11.05 -13.46 -7.62
C SER A 21 -10.53 -12.80 -6.34
N THR A 22 -10.00 -13.58 -5.40
CA THR A 22 -9.45 -13.05 -4.14
C THR A 22 -8.27 -12.12 -4.38
N LEU A 23 -7.33 -12.49 -5.25
CA LEU A 23 -6.18 -11.64 -5.60
C LEU A 23 -6.64 -10.36 -6.30
N SER A 24 -7.58 -10.45 -7.25
CA SER A 24 -8.12 -9.29 -7.95
C SER A 24 -8.88 -8.33 -7.02
N GLU A 25 -9.75 -8.85 -6.15
CA GLU A 25 -10.49 -8.06 -5.16
C GLU A 25 -9.54 -7.37 -4.17
N ARG A 26 -8.52 -8.09 -3.70
CA ARG A 26 -7.50 -7.51 -2.83
C ARG A 26 -6.71 -6.42 -3.53
N LEU A 27 -6.29 -6.63 -4.77
CA LEU A 27 -5.56 -5.63 -5.56
C LEU A 27 -6.41 -4.37 -5.77
N GLN A 28 -7.70 -4.52 -6.09
CA GLN A 28 -8.63 -3.40 -6.22
C GLN A 28 -8.75 -2.61 -4.91
N SER A 29 -8.89 -3.30 -3.77
CA SER A 29 -8.96 -2.67 -2.45
C SER A 29 -7.68 -1.91 -2.10
N VAL A 30 -6.51 -2.49 -2.38
CA VAL A 30 -5.20 -1.86 -2.16
C VAL A 30 -5.04 -0.62 -3.03
N ASN A 31 -5.37 -0.69 -4.32
CA ASN A 31 -5.31 0.47 -5.22
C ASN A 31 -6.22 1.62 -4.76
N ALA A 32 -7.43 1.31 -4.29
CA ALA A 32 -8.32 2.32 -3.72
C ALA A 32 -7.76 2.93 -2.42
N GLY A 33 -7.03 2.14 -1.62
CA GLY A 33 -6.30 2.63 -0.45
C GLY A 33 -5.17 3.58 -0.83
N ILE A 34 -4.37 3.21 -1.84
CA ILE A 34 -3.26 4.01 -2.37
C ILE A 34 -3.79 5.38 -2.81
N GLN A 35 -4.84 5.38 -3.65
CA GLN A 35 -5.42 6.62 -4.15
C GLN A 35 -5.87 7.55 -3.01
N ARG A 36 -6.60 7.04 -2.02
CA ARG A 36 -7.05 7.86 -0.88
C ARG A 36 -5.90 8.40 -0.03
N THR A 37 -4.85 7.59 0.14
CA THR A 37 -3.66 7.99 0.91
C THR A 37 -2.90 9.08 0.15
N GLU A 38 -2.74 8.93 -1.16
CA GLU A 38 -2.11 9.94 -2.03
C GLU A 38 -2.89 11.26 -2.02
N GLU A 39 -4.23 11.20 -2.11
CA GLU A 39 -5.09 12.38 -1.98
C GLU A 39 -4.88 13.08 -0.63
N ARG A 40 -4.82 12.33 0.47
CA ARG A 40 -4.59 12.89 1.82
C ARG A 40 -3.19 13.49 1.97
N LEU A 41 -2.17 12.85 1.41
CA LEU A 41 -0.80 13.39 1.37
C LEU A 41 -0.77 14.70 0.59
N GLN A 42 -1.44 14.77 -0.56
CA GLN A 42 -1.52 15.97 -1.38
C GLN A 42 -2.23 17.13 -0.63
N GLU A 43 -3.24 16.85 0.18
CA GLU A 43 -3.88 17.86 1.04
C GLU A 43 -2.88 18.47 2.03
N PHE A 44 -2.05 17.64 2.68
CA PHE A 44 -1.00 18.13 3.57
C PHE A 44 0.08 18.93 2.82
N GLU A 45 0.55 18.41 1.68
CA GLU A 45 1.55 19.09 0.85
C GLU A 45 1.07 20.47 0.41
N THR A 46 -0.20 20.57 0.04
CA THR A 46 -0.84 21.83 -0.35
C THR A 46 -1.00 22.77 0.84
N LYS A 47 -1.44 22.26 1.99
CA LYS A 47 -1.67 23.04 3.22
C LYS A 47 -0.38 23.66 3.75
N TYR A 48 0.71 22.91 3.75
CA TYR A 48 2.00 23.32 4.32
C TYR A 48 2.99 23.83 3.28
N GLN A 49 2.67 23.74 1.99
CA GLN A 49 3.55 24.11 0.88
C GLN A 49 4.91 23.41 0.97
N LEU A 50 4.88 22.13 1.31
CA LEU A 50 6.05 21.30 1.60
C LEU A 50 5.80 19.90 1.07
N SER A 51 6.72 19.32 0.30
CA SER A 51 6.53 17.93 -0.16
C SER A 51 6.60 16.94 1.00
N THR A 52 5.93 15.79 0.89
CA THR A 52 5.97 14.73 1.91
C THR A 52 7.41 14.27 2.20
N VAL A 53 8.26 14.22 1.17
CA VAL A 53 9.68 13.84 1.29
C VAL A 53 10.46 14.86 2.12
N GLU A 54 10.27 16.16 1.84
CA GLU A 54 10.92 17.22 2.61
C GLU A 54 10.39 17.29 4.05
N PHE A 55 9.08 17.14 4.22
CA PHE A 55 8.43 17.07 5.52
C PHE A 55 9.04 15.96 6.39
N ILE A 56 9.12 14.73 5.88
CA ILE A 56 9.69 13.60 6.63
C ILE A 56 11.15 13.84 6.98
N ARG A 57 11.93 14.43 6.06
CA ARG A 57 13.33 14.75 6.31
C ARG A 57 13.46 15.75 7.47
N SER A 58 12.73 16.86 7.42
CA SER A 58 12.77 17.90 8.46
C SER A 58 12.21 17.40 9.78
N PHE A 59 11.13 16.60 9.75
CA PHE A 59 10.57 15.99 10.95
C PHE A 59 11.56 15.03 11.64
N ASN A 60 12.24 14.17 10.88
CA ASN A 60 13.26 13.25 11.42
C ASN A 60 14.52 13.97 11.94
N ASN A 61 14.74 15.22 11.54
CA ASN A 61 15.83 16.07 12.03
C ASN A 61 15.44 16.91 13.25
N ASP A 62 14.26 16.67 13.85
CA ASP A 62 13.69 17.46 14.95
C ASP A 62 13.48 18.95 14.62
N GLU A 63 13.39 19.30 13.33
CA GLU A 63 13.16 20.69 12.87
C GLU A 63 11.69 21.11 13.00
N LEU A 64 10.79 20.14 13.16
CA LEU A 64 9.34 20.34 13.25
C LEU A 64 8.82 19.74 14.57
N SER A 65 8.04 20.51 15.31
CA SER A 65 7.38 20.01 16.53
C SER A 65 6.16 19.17 16.19
N HIS A 66 5.97 18.07 16.93
CA HIS A 66 4.79 17.23 16.85
C HIS A 66 3.49 18.04 16.96
N ASN A 67 2.53 17.68 16.13
CA ASN A 67 1.13 18.08 16.24
C ASN A 67 0.29 17.03 15.50
N PHE A 68 -1.02 17.10 15.67
CA PHE A 68 -1.93 16.12 15.10
C PHE A 68 -1.78 15.96 13.58
N ASP A 69 -1.66 17.07 12.83
CA ASP A 69 -1.52 17.02 11.38
C ASP A 69 -0.20 16.35 10.97
N PHE A 70 0.89 16.62 11.67
CA PHE A 70 2.20 16.01 11.37
C PHE A 70 2.25 14.53 11.74
N ASP A 71 1.66 14.15 12.88
CA ASP A 71 1.55 12.75 13.27
C ASP A 71 0.70 11.95 12.26
N GLU A 72 -0.40 12.54 11.78
CA GLU A 72 -1.24 11.97 10.73
C GLU A 72 -0.48 11.87 9.39
N TRP A 73 0.21 12.93 8.96
CA TRP A 73 0.98 12.94 7.71
C TRP A 73 2.05 11.84 7.67
N ILE A 74 2.74 11.61 8.80
CA ILE A 74 3.68 10.48 8.95
C ILE A 74 2.95 9.14 8.82
N GLY A 75 1.77 9.03 9.44
CA GLY A 75 0.90 7.87 9.35
C GLY A 75 0.54 7.55 7.90
N GLU A 76 0.06 8.54 7.15
CA GLU A 76 -0.33 8.40 5.75
C GLU A 76 0.87 8.03 4.86
N SER A 77 2.05 8.62 5.09
CA SER A 77 3.25 8.25 4.34
C SER A 77 3.64 6.78 4.56
N LYS A 78 3.59 6.31 5.81
CA LYS A 78 3.86 4.90 6.14
C LYS A 78 2.79 3.97 5.57
N MET A 79 1.53 4.40 5.59
CA MET A 79 0.42 3.67 4.99
C MET A 79 0.64 3.49 3.48
N LEU A 80 1.03 4.56 2.77
CA LEU A 80 1.30 4.50 1.34
C LEU A 80 2.40 3.48 1.02
N ALA A 81 3.52 3.54 1.75
CA ALA A 81 4.62 2.60 1.57
C ALA A 81 4.18 1.14 1.80
N HIS A 82 3.37 0.89 2.83
CA HIS A 82 2.84 -0.45 3.11
C HIS A 82 1.88 -0.94 2.02
N LEU A 83 1.01 -0.06 1.51
CA LEU A 83 0.07 -0.40 0.44
C LEU A 83 0.79 -0.68 -0.88
N GLN A 84 1.82 0.10 -1.21
CA GLN A 84 2.66 -0.13 -2.39
C GLN A 84 3.37 -1.49 -2.31
N GLN A 85 4.00 -1.82 -1.17
CA GLN A 85 4.59 -3.14 -0.95
C GLN A 85 3.57 -4.28 -1.06
N THR A 86 2.35 -4.06 -0.55
CA THR A 86 1.26 -5.05 -0.64
C THR A 86 0.82 -5.25 -2.09
N LYS A 87 0.73 -4.15 -2.86
CA LYS A 87 0.40 -4.19 -4.29
C LYS A 87 1.42 -5.01 -5.06
N GLU A 88 2.70 -4.69 -4.89
CA GLU A 88 3.83 -5.41 -5.51
C GLU A 88 3.76 -6.90 -5.19
N ALA A 89 3.58 -7.25 -3.91
CA ALA A 89 3.48 -8.64 -3.47
C ALA A 89 2.31 -9.42 -4.10
N ILE A 90 1.22 -8.75 -4.50
CA ILE A 90 0.09 -9.38 -5.19
C ILE A 90 0.35 -9.48 -6.69
N GLU A 91 0.93 -8.44 -7.29
CA GLU A 91 1.26 -8.39 -8.72
C GLU A 91 2.36 -9.39 -9.11
N GLU A 92 3.20 -9.79 -8.16
CA GLU A 92 4.21 -10.85 -8.34
C GLU A 92 3.63 -12.30 -8.23
N VAL A 93 2.35 -12.47 -7.92
CA VAL A 93 1.73 -13.81 -7.80
C VAL A 93 1.27 -14.31 -9.16
N ASP A 94 1.92 -15.39 -9.62
CA ASP A 94 1.55 -16.10 -10.85
C ASP A 94 1.16 -17.56 -10.59
N PHE A 95 0.33 -18.11 -11.47
CA PHE A 95 0.04 -19.54 -11.48
C PHE A 95 1.16 -20.30 -12.20
N VAL A 96 1.83 -21.20 -11.47
CA VAL A 96 2.82 -22.13 -12.04
C VAL A 96 2.17 -23.46 -12.43
N ASN A 97 2.72 -24.13 -13.45
CA ASN A 97 2.24 -25.41 -13.98
C ASN A 97 2.88 -26.62 -13.29
#